data_AF-A0A832TZY5-F1
#
_entry.id   AF-A0A832TZY5-F1
#
_cell.length_a   1.000
_cell.length_b   1.000
_cell.length_c   1.000
_cell.angle_alpha   90.00
_cell.angle_beta   90.00
_cell.angle_gamma   90.00
#
_symmetry.space_group_name_H-M   'P 1'
#
loop_
_entity.id
_entity.type
_entity.pdbx_description
1 polymer ?
#
loop_
_entity_poly.entity_id
_entity_poly.type
_entity_poly.pdbx_seq_one_letter_code
_entity_poly.pdbx_strand_id
1 'polypeptide(L)'
;MKTKLIYTVILVTFLLMGVVSLAIGETSDQNNTSISVANDTANNTTANNTANISMPVANTTAPNGIFEATVDNVLSTDSTNSGGNNSSMASLTLTYPEGNTEDIGFVQITPGSQEANIYNTLNSAYLNEKHVEVAINNDSNGNAVITSVWYAPKTGFSFKL
;
A
#
# COMPACT_ATOMS: atom_id res chain seq x y z
N MET A 1 61.95 -22.52 16.69
CA MET A 1 60.88 -23.52 16.45
C MET A 1 59.50 -23.07 17.00
N LYS A 2 59.11 -21.78 16.93
CA LYS A 2 57.82 -21.29 17.45
C LYS A 2 56.85 -20.77 16.38
N THR A 3 57.36 -20.44 15.19
CA THR A 3 56.56 -19.87 14.09
C THR A 3 55.84 -20.90 13.23
N LYS A 4 56.34 -22.15 13.15
CA LYS A 4 55.68 -23.22 12.37
C LYS A 4 54.42 -23.77 13.06
N LEU A 5 54.29 -23.60 14.38
CA LEU A 5 53.16 -24.13 15.15
C LEU A 5 51.87 -23.31 14.94
N ILE A 6 51.99 -21.99 14.73
CA ILE A 6 50.84 -21.08 14.63
C ILE A 6 50.08 -21.26 13.31
N TYR A 7 50.80 -21.46 12.20
CA TYR A 7 50.15 -21.70 10.91
C TYR A 7 49.44 -23.05 10.83
N THR A 8 49.93 -24.08 11.53
CA THR A 8 49.27 -25.38 11.59
C THR A 8 47.98 -25.32 12.41
N VAL A 9 47.93 -24.52 13.48
CA VAL A 9 46.71 -24.38 14.29
C VAL A 9 45.62 -23.61 13.53
N ILE A 10 45.97 -22.57 12.77
CA ILE A 10 45.00 -21.78 11.98
C ILE A 10 44.43 -22.58 10.80
N LEU A 11 45.25 -23.42 10.15
CA LEU A 11 44.79 -24.25 9.03
C LEU A 11 43.79 -25.33 9.49
N VAL A 12 43.99 -25.90 10.68
CA VAL A 12 43.11 -26.95 11.23
C VAL A 12 41.76 -26.36 11.66
N THR A 13 41.68 -25.14 12.19
CA THR A 13 40.40 -24.49 12.53
C THR A 13 39.56 -24.13 11.30
N PHE A 14 40.17 -23.67 10.20
CA PHE A 14 39.43 -23.41 8.96
C PHE A 14 38.92 -24.70 8.29
N LEU A 15 39.66 -25.80 8.40
CA LEU A 15 39.21 -27.09 7.88
C LEU A 15 38.02 -27.65 8.69
N LEU A 16 38.00 -27.46 10.02
CA LEU A 16 36.90 -27.94 10.87
C LEU A 16 35.60 -27.14 10.74
N MET A 17 35.64 -25.85 10.39
CA MET A 17 34.41 -25.07 10.13
C MET A 17 33.81 -25.31 8.74
N GLY A 18 34.57 -25.88 7.79
CA GLY A 18 34.09 -26.21 6.45
C GLY A 18 33.30 -27.53 6.34
N VAL A 19 33.45 -28.45 7.30
CA VAL A 19 32.80 -29.78 7.26
C VAL A 19 31.45 -29.84 7.97
N VAL A 20 31.00 -28.76 8.63
CA VAL A 20 29.71 -28.74 9.35
C VAL A 20 28.50 -28.60 8.42
N SER A 21 28.70 -28.37 7.12
CA SER A 21 27.59 -28.25 6.15
C SER A 21 27.27 -29.55 5.38
N LEU A 22 27.75 -30.72 5.82
CA LEU A 22 27.55 -31.97 5.07
C LEU A 22 26.85 -33.11 5.83
N ALA A 23 26.11 -32.84 6.90
CA ALA A 23 25.37 -33.90 7.59
C ALA A 23 24.11 -33.40 8.32
N ILE A 24 23.07 -33.01 7.57
CA ILE A 24 21.68 -33.25 7.98
C ILE A 24 20.92 -33.70 6.73
N GLY A 25 20.97 -35.00 6.49
CA GLY A 25 19.92 -35.70 5.79
C GLY A 25 18.89 -36.12 6.82
N GLU A 26 17.76 -35.42 6.85
CA GLU A 26 16.48 -36.01 7.23
C GLU A 26 15.53 -35.68 6.10
N THR A 27 15.12 -36.74 5.41
CA THR A 27 14.00 -36.75 4.49
C THR A 27 12.77 -36.29 5.24
N SER A 28 12.33 -35.07 4.97
CA SER A 28 10.95 -34.69 5.28
C SER A 28 10.07 -35.54 4.38
N ASP A 29 9.41 -36.53 4.98
CA ASP A 29 8.26 -37.20 4.41
C ASP A 29 7.22 -36.13 4.11
N GLN A 30 7.29 -35.59 2.89
CA GLN A 30 6.14 -34.95 2.30
C GLN A 30 5.07 -36.03 2.19
N ASN A 31 4.08 -35.95 3.07
CA ASN A 31 2.76 -36.52 2.90
C ASN A 31 2.21 -36.01 1.56
N ASN A 32 2.61 -36.68 0.49
CA ASN A 32 2.03 -36.59 -0.82
C ASN A 32 0.71 -37.36 -0.75
N THR A 33 -0.31 -36.76 -0.13
CA THR A 33 -1.67 -37.00 -0.60
C THR A 33 -1.70 -36.49 -2.04
N SER A 34 -1.38 -37.39 -2.96
CA SER A 34 -1.73 -37.23 -4.35
C SER A 34 -3.23 -37.03 -4.38
N ILE A 35 -3.67 -35.78 -4.52
CA ILE A 35 -4.99 -35.54 -5.08
C ILE A 35 -4.84 -36.06 -6.50
N SER A 36 -5.32 -37.29 -6.71
CA SER A 36 -5.64 -37.77 -8.03
C SER A 36 -6.54 -36.69 -8.63
N VAL A 37 -6.02 -35.92 -9.58
CA VAL A 37 -6.89 -35.30 -10.56
C VAL A 37 -7.45 -36.49 -11.33
N ALA A 38 -8.55 -37.04 -10.81
CA ALA A 38 -9.44 -37.83 -11.61
C ALA A 38 -9.68 -36.99 -12.86
N ASN A 39 -9.33 -37.57 -13.99
CA ASN A 39 -9.74 -37.14 -15.30
C ASN A 39 -11.27 -37.31 -15.37
N ASP A 40 -11.98 -36.51 -14.59
CA ASP A 40 -13.41 -36.34 -14.67
C ASP A 40 -13.61 -35.04 -15.42
N THR A 41 -13.96 -35.22 -16.69
CA THR A 41 -14.61 -34.20 -17.51
C THR A 41 -15.88 -33.76 -16.79
N ALA A 42 -15.74 -32.80 -15.88
CA ALA A 42 -16.82 -32.18 -15.15
C ALA A 42 -16.51 -30.68 -15.05
N ASN A 43 -16.93 -29.98 -16.10
CA ASN A 43 -17.30 -28.57 -16.16
C ASN A 43 -17.13 -27.79 -14.83
N ASN A 44 -15.92 -27.34 -14.52
CA ASN A 44 -15.66 -26.44 -13.40
C ASN A 44 -14.95 -25.22 -13.95
N THR A 45 -15.71 -24.15 -14.12
CA THR A 45 -15.23 -22.80 -14.34
C THR A 45 -14.26 -22.48 -13.19
N THR A 46 -12.97 -22.63 -13.45
CA THR A 46 -11.90 -22.15 -12.55
C THR A 46 -12.06 -20.65 -12.42
N ALA A 47 -12.87 -20.21 -11.45
CA ALA A 47 -12.87 -18.85 -10.96
C ALA A 47 -11.46 -18.59 -10.44
N ASN A 48 -10.72 -17.80 -11.20
CA ASN A 48 -9.49 -17.17 -10.78
C ASN A 48 -9.81 -16.39 -9.50
N ASN A 49 -9.52 -16.97 -8.32
CA ASN A 49 -9.56 -16.28 -7.03
C ASN A 49 -8.39 -15.28 -6.99
N THR A 50 -8.37 -14.31 -7.91
CA THR A 50 -7.91 -12.97 -7.58
C THR A 50 -8.84 -12.52 -6.46
N ALA A 51 -8.32 -12.34 -5.24
CA ALA A 51 -9.12 -11.79 -4.16
C ALA A 51 -9.78 -10.51 -4.70
N ASN A 52 -11.09 -10.56 -4.92
CA ASN A 52 -11.88 -9.39 -5.26
C ASN A 52 -11.96 -8.57 -3.97
N ILE A 53 -10.88 -7.85 -3.65
CA ILE A 53 -10.88 -6.87 -2.56
C ILE A 53 -11.80 -5.77 -3.07
N SER A 54 -13.08 -5.85 -2.70
CA SER A 54 -14.05 -4.82 -3.01
C SER A 54 -13.52 -3.50 -2.48
N MET A 55 -13.46 -2.49 -3.34
CA MET A 55 -13.22 -1.13 -2.88
C MET A 55 -14.28 -0.75 -1.83
N PRO A 56 -13.90 0.03 -0.81
CA PRO A 56 -14.86 0.55 0.16
C PRO A 56 -15.86 1.50 -0.51
N VAL A 57 -17.00 1.71 0.14
CA VAL A 57 -18.02 2.65 -0.35
C VAL A 57 -17.55 4.08 -0.11
N ALA A 58 -17.65 4.93 -1.13
CA ALA A 58 -17.33 6.35 -1.03
C ALA A 58 -18.29 7.07 -0.08
N ASN A 59 -17.76 7.90 0.81
CA ASN A 59 -18.54 8.90 1.52
C ASN A 59 -18.92 10.02 0.54
N THR A 60 -20.17 10.00 0.09
CA THR A 60 -20.73 11.01 -0.82
C THR A 60 -21.14 12.30 -0.09
N THR A 61 -21.02 12.35 1.23
CA THR A 61 -21.47 13.46 2.10
C THR A 61 -20.33 14.25 2.75
N ALA A 62 -19.09 14.01 2.35
CA ALA A 62 -17.95 14.78 2.84
C ALA A 62 -18.13 16.28 2.55
N PRO A 63 -17.63 17.17 3.43
CA PRO A 63 -17.83 18.61 3.30
C PRO A 63 -17.11 19.17 2.07
N ASN A 64 -17.70 20.18 1.44
CA ASN A 64 -17.07 20.93 0.35
C ASN A 64 -16.12 21.99 0.92
N GLY A 65 -14.95 22.14 0.31
CA GLY A 65 -13.98 23.16 0.70
C GLY A 65 -12.53 22.72 0.56
N ILE A 66 -11.64 23.52 1.15
CA ILE A 66 -10.22 23.20 1.27
C ILE A 66 -9.93 22.95 2.74
N PHE A 67 -9.35 21.79 3.04
CA PHE A 67 -9.09 21.35 4.40
C PHE A 67 -7.65 20.88 4.53
N GLU A 68 -7.02 21.15 5.67
CA GLU A 68 -5.88 20.36 6.09
C GLU A 68 -6.39 18.95 6.40
N ALA A 69 -5.65 17.92 5.97
CA ALA A 69 -6.04 16.54 6.14
C ALA A 69 -4.83 15.65 6.47
N THR A 70 -5.09 14.67 7.32
CA THR A 70 -4.24 13.49 7.50
C THR A 70 -4.75 12.39 6.57
N VAL A 71 -3.85 11.75 5.84
CA VAL A 71 -4.20 10.65 4.93
C VAL A 71 -4.09 9.34 5.69
N ASP A 72 -5.21 8.65 5.89
CA ASP A 72 -5.27 7.42 6.69
C ASP A 72 -5.06 6.17 5.82
N ASN A 73 -5.46 6.23 4.55
CA ASN A 73 -5.26 5.17 3.57
C ASN A 73 -5.46 5.69 2.14
N VAL A 74 -4.83 5.06 1.15
CA VAL A 74 -5.03 5.38 -0.28
C VAL A 74 -5.17 4.08 -1.07
N LEU A 75 -6.26 3.96 -1.82
CA LEU A 75 -6.61 2.75 -2.58
C LEU A 75 -6.76 3.09 -4.06
N SER A 76 -6.36 2.16 -4.91
CA SER A 76 -6.67 2.20 -6.34
C SER A 76 -7.06 0.80 -6.82
N THR A 77 -8.03 0.76 -7.72
CA THR A 77 -8.45 -0.46 -8.44
C THR A 77 -7.45 -0.89 -9.52
N ASP A 78 -6.53 -0.01 -9.90
CA ASP A 78 -5.45 -0.33 -10.83
C ASP A 78 -4.10 -0.23 -10.12
N SER A 79 -3.44 -1.37 -9.95
CA SER A 79 -2.10 -1.46 -9.35
C SER A 79 -0.99 -0.89 -10.24
N THR A 80 -1.30 -0.58 -11.50
CA THR A 80 -0.36 0.03 -12.43
C THR A 80 -0.59 1.54 -12.45
N ASN A 81 0.32 2.29 -11.81
CA ASN A 81 0.29 3.76 -11.65
C ASN A 81 0.36 4.58 -12.98
N SER A 82 -0.30 4.12 -14.05
CA SER A 82 -0.03 4.51 -15.43
C SER A 82 -1.20 5.27 -16.06
N GLY A 83 -1.52 6.45 -15.53
CA GLY A 83 -2.15 7.55 -16.29
C GLY A 83 -3.54 7.35 -16.92
N GLY A 84 -4.33 6.36 -16.50
CA GLY A 84 -5.74 6.19 -16.89
C GLY A 84 -6.73 6.87 -15.92
N ASN A 85 -8.01 6.96 -16.31
CA ASN A 85 -9.11 7.20 -15.38
C ASN A 85 -9.26 5.94 -14.54
N ASN A 86 -8.57 5.90 -13.41
CA ASN A 86 -8.58 4.77 -12.51
C ASN A 86 -9.74 4.99 -11.52
N SER A 87 -10.18 3.95 -10.82
CA SER A 87 -11.02 4.18 -9.64
C SER A 87 -10.09 4.22 -8.44
N SER A 88 -9.84 5.42 -7.94
CA SER A 88 -8.96 5.67 -6.79
C SER A 88 -9.70 6.42 -5.69
N MET A 89 -9.34 6.13 -4.44
CA MET A 89 -9.98 6.67 -3.25
C MET A 89 -8.95 6.94 -2.15
N ALA A 90 -9.24 7.87 -1.26
CA ALA A 90 -8.43 8.10 -0.07
C ALA A 90 -9.32 8.22 1.18
N SER A 91 -8.90 7.57 2.26
CA SER A 91 -9.46 7.80 3.59
C SER A 91 -8.76 8.99 4.23
N LEU A 92 -9.54 9.93 4.74
CA LEU A 92 -9.03 11.20 5.25
C LEU A 92 -9.60 11.53 6.63
N THR A 93 -8.75 12.07 7.48
CA THR A 93 -9.17 12.81 8.68
C THR A 93 -8.91 14.29 8.44
N LEU A 94 -9.98 15.08 8.36
CA LEU A 94 -9.90 16.52 8.14
C LEU A 94 -9.56 17.25 9.44
N THR A 95 -8.84 18.36 9.32
CA THR A 95 -8.62 19.36 10.37
C THR A 95 -9.29 20.65 9.93
N TYR A 96 -10.29 21.09 10.70
CA TYR A 96 -11.02 22.32 10.44
C TYR A 96 -10.27 23.56 10.96
N PRO A 97 -10.56 24.77 10.44
CA PRO A 97 -9.91 26.00 10.87
C PRO A 97 -9.97 26.29 12.38
N GLU A 98 -11.02 25.83 13.05
CA GLU A 98 -11.20 25.94 14.50
C GLU A 98 -10.40 24.90 15.30
N GLY A 99 -9.66 24.01 14.64
CA GLY A 99 -8.79 23.00 15.25
C GLY A 99 -9.46 21.66 15.56
N ASN A 100 -10.75 21.51 15.25
CA ASN A 100 -11.44 20.22 15.37
C ASN A 100 -11.01 19.27 14.26
N THR A 101 -11.02 17.97 14.54
CA THR A 101 -10.73 16.93 13.55
C THR A 101 -11.94 16.03 13.32
N GLU A 102 -12.10 15.53 12.09
CA GLU A 102 -13.18 14.63 11.70
C GLU A 102 -12.68 13.57 10.70
N ASP A 103 -12.84 12.30 11.04
CA ASP A 103 -12.66 11.19 10.09
C ASP A 103 -13.86 11.15 9.15
N ILE A 104 -13.62 11.48 7.89
CA ILE A 104 -14.65 11.50 6.84
C ILE A 104 -14.69 10.19 6.04
N GLY A 105 -13.87 9.21 6.39
CA GLY A 105 -13.74 7.95 5.66
C GLY A 105 -13.26 8.14 4.23
N PHE A 106 -13.64 7.20 3.35
CA PHE A 106 -13.15 7.16 1.97
C PHE A 106 -13.84 8.18 1.06
N VAL A 107 -13.09 9.08 0.46
CA VAL A 107 -13.55 9.98 -0.60
C VAL A 107 -12.94 9.56 -1.93
N GLN A 108 -13.72 9.63 -3.00
CA GLN A 108 -13.25 9.31 -4.34
C GLN A 108 -12.29 10.40 -4.84
N ILE A 109 -11.22 10.01 -5.54
CA ILE A 109 -10.36 10.93 -6.27
C ILE A 109 -11.02 11.25 -7.61
N THR A 110 -11.04 12.53 -7.99
CA THR A 110 -11.67 12.96 -9.24
C THR A 110 -11.04 12.22 -10.43
N PRO A 111 -11.84 11.44 -11.19
CA PRO A 111 -11.32 10.71 -12.34
C PRO A 111 -10.91 11.67 -13.44
N GLY A 112 -9.81 11.39 -14.14
CA GLY A 112 -9.34 12.25 -15.21
C GLY A 112 -7.83 12.45 -15.20
N SER A 113 -7.39 13.46 -15.95
CA SER A 113 -5.97 13.77 -16.15
C SER A 113 -5.19 14.11 -14.88
N GLN A 114 -5.88 14.49 -13.79
CA GLN A 114 -5.26 14.82 -12.50
C GLN A 114 -5.27 13.66 -11.51
N GLU A 115 -6.01 12.58 -11.77
CA GLU A 115 -6.24 11.53 -10.79
C GLU A 115 -4.94 10.87 -10.31
N ALA A 116 -4.06 10.51 -11.25
CA ALA A 116 -2.77 9.89 -10.93
C ALA A 116 -1.86 10.80 -10.10
N ASN A 117 -1.91 12.12 -10.36
CA ASN A 117 -1.12 13.09 -9.59
C ASN A 117 -1.65 13.22 -8.15
N ILE A 118 -2.98 13.27 -8.00
CA ILE A 118 -3.63 13.33 -6.68
C ILE A 118 -3.34 12.05 -5.89
N TYR A 119 -3.52 10.88 -6.53
CA TYR A 119 -3.20 9.58 -5.92
C TYR A 119 -1.75 9.50 -5.45
N ASN A 120 -0.78 9.83 -6.31
CA ASN A 120 0.64 9.76 -5.97
C ASN A 120 1.01 10.70 -4.82
N THR A 121 0.40 11.89 -4.77
CA THR A 121 0.63 12.85 -3.69
C THR A 121 0.05 12.34 -2.38
N LEU A 122 -1.18 11.85 -2.38
CA LEU A 122 -1.83 11.27 -1.19
C LEU A 122 -1.10 10.01 -0.70
N ASN A 123 -0.70 9.12 -1.60
CA ASN A 123 0.03 7.90 -1.24
C ASN A 123 1.41 8.23 -0.66
N SER A 124 2.09 9.23 -1.21
CA SER A 124 3.34 9.74 -0.64
C SER A 124 3.13 10.38 0.73
N ALA A 125 2.04 11.11 0.94
CA ALA A 125 1.70 11.70 2.22
C ALA A 125 1.41 10.62 3.29
N TYR A 126 0.64 9.59 2.92
CA TYR A 126 0.36 8.42 3.75
C TYR A 126 1.65 7.71 4.19
N LEU A 127 2.53 7.38 3.25
CA LEU A 127 3.79 6.67 3.53
C LEU A 127 4.81 7.47 4.35
N ASN A 128 4.72 8.80 4.33
CA ASN A 128 5.66 9.68 5.03
C ASN A 128 5.03 10.40 6.24
N GLU A 129 3.82 10.02 6.65
CA GLU A 129 3.07 10.63 7.76
C GLU A 129 3.01 12.17 7.66
N LYS A 130 2.72 12.69 6.45
CA LYS A 130 2.63 14.13 6.19
C LYS A 130 1.18 14.60 6.10
N HIS A 131 0.93 15.79 6.64
CA HIS A 131 -0.30 16.53 6.39
C HIS A 131 -0.32 17.10 4.96
N VAL A 132 -1.51 17.12 4.38
CA VAL A 132 -1.79 17.70 3.07
C VAL A 132 -2.95 18.67 3.18
N GLU A 133 -3.06 19.59 2.22
CA GLU A 133 -4.31 20.30 1.98
C GLU A 133 -5.03 19.61 0.82
N VAL A 134 -6.31 19.30 1.01
CA VAL A 134 -7.18 18.66 0.03
C VAL A 134 -8.32 19.59 -0.33
N ALA A 135 -8.62 19.71 -1.62
CA ALA A 135 -9.86 20.33 -2.06
C ALA A 135 -10.90 19.24 -2.35
N ILE A 136 -12.01 19.29 -1.61
CA ILE A 136 -13.16 18.39 -1.78
C ILE A 136 -14.30 19.20 -2.40
N ASN A 137 -14.83 18.70 -3.51
CA ASN A 137 -15.96 19.30 -4.22
C ASN A 137 -16.97 18.23 -4.61
N ASN A 138 -18.22 18.62 -4.86
CA ASN A 138 -19.22 17.71 -5.40
C ASN A 138 -19.10 17.59 -6.93
N ASP A 139 -19.12 16.36 -7.45
CA ASP A 139 -19.21 16.07 -8.87
C ASP A 139 -20.60 16.45 -9.45
N SER A 140 -20.81 16.23 -10.75
CA SER A 140 -22.10 16.51 -11.41
C SER A 140 -23.28 15.69 -10.88
N ASN A 141 -23.02 14.63 -10.11
CA ASN A 141 -24.03 13.77 -9.50
C ASN A 141 -24.21 14.07 -8.00
N GLY A 142 -23.50 15.06 -7.46
CA GLY A 142 -23.56 15.43 -6.05
C GLY A 142 -22.67 14.58 -5.13
N ASN A 143 -21.76 13.78 -5.67
CA ASN A 143 -20.83 12.98 -4.88
C ASN A 143 -19.60 13.80 -4.50
N ALA A 144 -19.19 13.76 -3.24
CA ALA A 144 -17.92 14.35 -2.82
C ALA A 144 -16.72 13.66 -3.51
N VAL A 145 -15.84 14.46 -4.10
CA VAL A 145 -14.61 14.02 -4.77
C VAL A 145 -13.43 14.94 -4.42
N ILE A 146 -12.24 14.36 -4.30
CA ILE A 146 -10.98 15.09 -4.15
C ILE A 146 -10.58 15.61 -5.53
N THR A 147 -10.56 16.93 -5.72
CA THR A 147 -10.23 17.56 -7.01
C THR A 147 -8.78 18.03 -7.11
N SER A 148 -8.13 18.24 -5.97
CA SER A 148 -6.73 18.65 -5.91
C SER A 148 -6.15 18.38 -4.52
N VAL A 149 -4.82 18.25 -4.47
CA VAL A 149 -4.05 18.02 -3.25
C VAL A 149 -2.69 18.70 -3.37
N TRP A 150 -2.19 19.25 -2.27
CA TRP A 150 -0.83 19.75 -2.16
C TRP A 150 -0.31 19.54 -0.73
N TYR A 151 1.01 19.56 -0.55
CA TYR A 151 1.57 19.46 0.80
C TYR A 151 1.22 20.72 1.59
N ALA A 152 0.67 20.54 2.78
CA ALA A 152 0.44 21.62 3.71
C ALA A 152 1.80 22.28 4.04
N PRO A 153 1.91 23.62 4.02
CA PRO A 153 3.12 24.29 4.47
C PRO A 153 3.42 23.88 5.92
N LYS A 154 4.71 23.76 6.28
CA LYS A 154 5.18 23.38 7.64
C LYS A 154 4.71 24.31 8.79
N THR A 155 3.93 25.33 8.47
CA THR A 155 3.41 26.32 9.40
C THR A 155 1.89 26.35 9.23
N GLY A 156 1.18 25.93 10.28
CA GLY A 156 -0.27 25.88 10.32
C GLY A 156 -0.90 27.18 9.83
N PHE A 157 -1.87 27.01 8.94
CA PHE A 157 -2.76 28.02 8.37
C PHE A 157 -2.09 29.18 7.62
N SER A 158 -2.38 29.25 6.31
CA SER A 158 -2.49 30.54 5.64
C SER A 158 -3.50 30.47 4.50
N PHE A 159 -4.78 30.57 4.85
CA PHE A 159 -5.78 31.02 3.87
C PHE A 159 -5.75 32.54 3.83
N LYS A 160 -5.31 33.11 2.71
CA LYS A 160 -5.74 34.44 2.29
C LYS A 160 -6.60 34.29 1.04
N LEU A 161 -7.91 34.44 1.22
CA LEU A 161 -8.82 34.94 0.20
C LEU A 161 -8.70 36.47 0.15
#